data_AF-A0A0S7ZNC5-F1
#
_entry.id   AF-A0A0S7ZNC5-F1
#
_cell.length_a   1.000
_cell.length_b   1.000
_cell.length_c   1.000
_cell.angle_alpha   90.00
_cell.angle_beta   90.00
_cell.angle_gamma   90.00
#
_symmetry.space_group_name_H-M   'P 1'
#
loop_
_entity.id
_entity.type
_entity.pdbx_description
1 polymer ?
#
loop_
_entity_poly.entity_id
_entity_poly.type
_entity_poly.pdbx_seq_one_letter_code
_entity_poly.pdbx_strand_id
1 'polypeptide(L)'
;SVFAGPYMVTHHKSTLLIAGLWSFFNAGSGTNQSNHMYKLGPVHQGVFERGCKSGSFSYHIMECHVSPFTVIIGKHMANVNISPFPFSILTELHSKSNLLPGLNLYSIGTYRDGIKWPARDRRKCRKKRDLIIFDVFSPYTVERMRKGRVILQELLEKAPRKGSFVHYGGVQIKRLLLKKSIHLYTLAIDRYLIGKVLDAIEREAPSATTWSEVTRIFRNSEGKIGPAAWLDLAGLIASAERVEKIVREVRTGTIDTVKSLISRFDEVYIAYEEDERAYVKAALKEEYGISPASMTVDELFRLGELWKTSAFSLNALTLESVKGEFSEAARISYGLDQDEERRQRDFSAVRGSFEENPVTQAVIEEGERIGKRIEGLKALIGRLI
;
A
#
# COMPACT_ATOMS: atom_id res chain seq x y z
N SER A 1 -24.26 -32.21 -0.76
CA SER A 1 -25.22 -32.47 0.32
C SER A 1 -24.58 -33.41 1.32
N VAL A 2 -24.81 -33.26 2.63
CA VAL A 2 -24.30 -34.20 3.64
C VAL A 2 -25.46 -34.90 4.33
N PHE A 3 -25.31 -36.20 4.59
CA PHE A 3 -26.16 -36.97 5.50
C PHE A 3 -25.37 -37.20 6.78
N ALA A 4 -25.89 -36.74 7.92
CA ALA A 4 -25.16 -36.62 9.18
C ALA A 4 -25.86 -37.33 10.34
N GLY A 5 -25.09 -38.08 11.16
CA GLY A 5 -25.56 -38.75 12.38
C GLY A 5 -25.45 -37.87 13.65
N PRO A 6 -25.96 -38.35 14.80
CA PRO A 6 -25.82 -37.65 16.08
C PRO A 6 -24.34 -37.49 16.44
N TYR A 7 -23.96 -36.34 17.04
CA TYR A 7 -22.58 -35.91 17.37
C TYR A 7 -21.69 -35.43 16.20
N MET A 8 -22.22 -35.18 15.00
CA MET A 8 -21.49 -34.36 14.01
C MET A 8 -21.41 -32.90 14.47
N VAL A 9 -20.19 -32.39 14.66
CA VAL A 9 -19.95 -31.06 15.26
C VAL A 9 -19.86 -29.93 14.22
N THR A 10 -19.22 -30.16 13.07
CA THR A 10 -19.17 -29.18 11.96
C THR A 10 -19.04 -29.87 10.59
N HIS A 11 -19.69 -29.29 9.57
CA HIS A 11 -19.51 -29.66 8.16
C HIS A 11 -19.43 -28.37 7.32
N HIS A 12 -18.23 -27.98 6.88
CA HIS A 12 -18.04 -26.71 6.17
C HIS A 12 -18.23 -26.88 4.66
N LYS A 13 -19.18 -26.13 4.11
CA LYS A 13 -19.11 -25.69 2.71
C LYS A 13 -17.96 -24.67 2.63
N SER A 14 -17.19 -24.66 1.54
CA SER A 14 -16.15 -23.65 1.28
C SER A 14 -16.67 -22.26 1.64
N THR A 15 -16.12 -21.65 2.69
CA THR A 15 -16.54 -20.43 3.44
C THR A 15 -17.54 -20.60 4.60
N LEU A 16 -17.12 -21.11 5.76
CA LEU A 16 -17.70 -20.64 7.04
C LEU A 16 -16.86 -19.48 7.55
N LEU A 17 -17.33 -18.26 7.26
CA LEU A 17 -16.79 -17.02 7.80
C LEU A 17 -17.49 -16.73 9.13
N ILE A 18 -16.75 -16.78 10.24
CA ILE A 18 -17.33 -16.42 11.56
C ILE A 18 -17.07 -14.95 11.88
N ALA A 19 -15.86 -14.45 11.67
CA ALA A 19 -15.52 -13.03 11.79
C ALA A 19 -14.25 -12.68 11.00
N GLY A 20 -14.25 -11.53 10.34
CA GLY A 20 -13.06 -10.95 9.71
C GLY A 20 -13.22 -9.44 9.48
N LEU A 21 -12.10 -8.74 9.34
CA LEU A 21 -12.06 -7.30 9.06
C LEU A 21 -11.45 -7.06 7.68
N TRP A 22 -12.15 -6.33 6.81
CA TRP A 22 -11.73 -6.00 5.44
C TRP A 22 -12.07 -4.55 5.10
N SER A 23 -11.17 -3.88 4.37
CA SER A 23 -11.38 -2.52 3.85
C SER A 23 -11.49 -2.52 2.32
N PHE A 24 -10.52 -3.12 1.63
CA PHE A 24 -10.59 -3.43 0.20
C PHE A 24 -10.01 -4.83 -0.01
N PHE A 25 -10.83 -5.83 -0.35
CA PHE A 25 -10.38 -7.21 -0.48
C PHE A 25 -10.87 -7.84 -1.78
N ASN A 26 -9.97 -8.53 -2.50
CA ASN A 26 -10.31 -9.32 -3.68
C ASN A 26 -10.03 -10.80 -3.44
N ALA A 27 -11.09 -11.61 -3.45
CA ALA A 27 -11.01 -13.05 -3.25
C ALA A 27 -10.87 -13.79 -4.58
N GLY A 28 -9.82 -14.59 -4.72
CA GLY A 28 -9.68 -15.54 -5.84
C GLY A 28 -10.74 -16.65 -5.80
N SER A 29 -10.92 -17.33 -6.93
CA SER A 29 -11.86 -18.46 -7.00
C SER A 29 -11.42 -19.60 -6.08
N GLY A 30 -12.34 -20.16 -5.30
CA GLY A 30 -12.03 -21.26 -4.36
C GLY A 30 -11.18 -20.85 -3.15
N THR A 31 -11.05 -19.55 -2.85
CA THR A 31 -10.41 -19.08 -1.61
C THR A 31 -11.16 -19.63 -0.40
N ASN A 32 -10.45 -20.40 0.43
CA ASN A 32 -10.97 -21.02 1.62
C ASN A 32 -10.33 -20.45 2.88
N GLN A 33 -11.13 -20.37 3.93
CA GLN A 33 -10.74 -19.83 5.21
C GLN A 33 -11.20 -20.80 6.29
N SER A 34 -10.35 -21.05 7.27
CA SER A 34 -10.66 -21.99 8.34
C SER A 34 -10.40 -21.36 9.68
N ASN A 35 -11.43 -21.29 10.50
CA ASN A 35 -11.33 -21.01 11.92
C ASN A 35 -11.24 -22.29 12.76
N HIS A 36 -10.91 -23.42 12.13
CA HIS A 36 -10.98 -24.73 12.77
C HIS A 36 -9.76 -25.02 13.65
N MET A 37 -9.61 -24.32 14.78
CA MET A 37 -8.64 -24.67 15.81
C MET A 37 -9.36 -25.35 16.98
N TYR A 38 -9.22 -26.67 17.11
CA TYR A 38 -9.91 -27.49 18.11
C TYR A 38 -9.67 -27.09 19.58
N LYS A 39 -8.81 -26.11 19.87
CA LYS A 39 -8.31 -25.81 21.22
C LYS A 39 -9.12 -24.77 22.00
N LEU A 40 -9.86 -23.87 21.33
CA LEU A 40 -10.54 -22.72 21.99
C LEU A 40 -11.97 -22.45 21.49
N GLY A 41 -12.57 -23.36 20.71
CA GLY A 41 -13.89 -23.15 20.09
C GLY A 41 -13.83 -22.25 18.84
N PRO A 42 -14.98 -21.85 18.26
CA PRO A 42 -15.03 -21.19 16.94
C PRO A 42 -14.52 -19.73 16.87
N VAL A 43 -13.89 -19.19 17.92
CA VAL A 43 -13.60 -17.76 18.09
C VAL A 43 -12.20 -17.41 17.56
N HIS A 44 -12.00 -17.56 16.24
CA HIS A 44 -10.74 -17.19 15.58
C HIS A 44 -11.01 -16.13 14.51
N GLN A 45 -10.27 -15.02 14.55
CA GLN A 45 -10.43 -13.89 13.63
C GLN A 45 -9.23 -13.73 12.71
N GLY A 46 -9.48 -13.30 11.47
CA GLY A 46 -8.46 -12.87 10.53
C GLY A 46 -8.59 -11.38 10.22
N VAL A 47 -7.47 -10.67 10.25
CA VAL A 47 -7.39 -9.26 9.83
C VAL A 47 -6.71 -9.21 8.47
N PHE A 48 -7.46 -8.76 7.46
CA PHE A 48 -6.95 -8.55 6.11
C PHE A 48 -7.11 -7.07 5.78
N GLU A 49 -6.01 -6.35 5.84
CA GLU A 49 -6.04 -4.91 5.68
C GLU A 49 -6.29 -4.49 4.23
N ARG A 50 -6.48 -3.18 4.00
CA ARG A 50 -6.84 -2.64 2.69
C ARG A 50 -5.94 -3.11 1.56
N GLY A 51 -6.55 -3.44 0.43
CA GLY A 51 -5.87 -3.85 -0.79
C GLY A 51 -5.38 -5.28 -0.79
N CYS A 52 -5.67 -6.09 0.24
CA CYS A 52 -5.31 -7.50 0.22
C CYS A 52 -6.00 -8.25 -0.92
N LYS A 53 -5.28 -9.20 -1.51
CA LYS A 53 -5.79 -10.06 -2.59
C LYS A 53 -5.42 -11.51 -2.32
N SER A 54 -6.26 -12.43 -2.76
CA SER A 54 -5.91 -13.85 -2.80
C SER A 54 -5.91 -14.38 -4.23
N GLY A 55 -4.94 -15.24 -4.54
CA GLY A 55 -4.96 -16.08 -5.74
C GLY A 55 -6.03 -17.18 -5.64
N SER A 56 -6.30 -17.85 -6.76
CA SER A 56 -7.23 -18.98 -6.78
C SER A 56 -6.73 -20.12 -5.88
N PHE A 57 -7.67 -20.79 -5.21
CA PHE A 57 -7.44 -21.89 -4.27
C PHE A 57 -6.52 -21.55 -3.09
N SER A 58 -6.35 -20.26 -2.77
CA SER A 58 -5.66 -19.86 -1.55
C SER A 58 -6.40 -20.35 -0.30
N TYR A 59 -5.66 -20.80 0.69
CA TYR A 59 -6.21 -21.26 1.97
C TYR A 59 -5.51 -20.59 3.14
N HIS A 60 -6.24 -20.02 4.10
CA HIS A 60 -5.66 -19.41 5.30
C HIS A 60 -6.36 -19.91 6.57
N ILE A 61 -5.56 -20.22 7.59
CA ILE A 61 -6.06 -20.39 8.96
C ILE A 61 -6.35 -19.00 9.57
N MET A 62 -7.52 -18.85 10.16
CA MET A 62 -7.94 -17.68 10.94
C MET A 62 -7.21 -17.68 12.29
N GLU A 63 -6.91 -16.49 12.82
CA GLU A 63 -5.71 -16.11 13.59
C GLU A 63 -4.53 -15.66 12.72
N CYS A 64 -4.83 -14.77 11.78
CA CYS A 64 -3.85 -14.13 10.93
C CYS A 64 -4.03 -12.61 10.87
N HIS A 65 -2.93 -11.89 10.65
CA HIS A 65 -2.92 -10.45 10.40
C HIS A 65 -2.06 -10.15 9.16
N VAL A 66 -2.74 -9.84 8.07
CA VAL A 66 -2.16 -9.57 6.76
C VAL A 66 -2.12 -8.06 6.52
N SER A 67 -0.93 -7.55 6.18
CA SER A 67 -0.64 -6.13 5.95
C SER A 67 -1.28 -5.59 4.66
N PRO A 68 -1.44 -4.26 4.49
CA PRO A 68 -2.09 -3.66 3.34
C PRO A 68 -1.44 -4.07 2.02
N PHE A 69 -2.25 -4.15 0.97
CA PHE A 69 -1.81 -4.44 -0.39
C PHE A 69 -0.98 -5.73 -0.50
N THR A 70 -1.27 -6.73 0.34
CA THR A 70 -0.59 -8.03 0.26
C THR A 70 -1.34 -8.97 -0.68
N VAL A 71 -0.60 -9.62 -1.59
CA VAL A 71 -1.15 -10.70 -2.43
C VAL A 71 -0.82 -12.04 -1.77
N ILE A 72 -1.82 -12.90 -1.62
CA ILE A 72 -1.69 -14.19 -0.93
C ILE A 72 -1.97 -15.34 -1.88
N ILE A 73 -1.00 -16.24 -2.05
CA ILE A 73 -1.02 -17.32 -3.04
C ILE A 73 -0.66 -18.64 -2.36
N GLY A 74 -1.57 -19.61 -2.45
CA GLY A 74 -1.34 -20.97 -1.94
C GLY A 74 -1.92 -21.20 -0.54
N LYS A 75 -1.50 -22.30 0.11
CA LYS A 75 -2.09 -22.78 1.36
C LYS A 75 -1.20 -22.44 2.55
N HIS A 76 -1.76 -21.66 3.46
CA HIS A 76 -1.12 -21.16 4.66
C HIS A 76 -1.77 -21.81 5.88
N MET A 77 -1.16 -22.92 6.31
CA MET A 77 -1.64 -23.77 7.40
C MET A 77 -1.14 -23.34 8.79
N ALA A 78 -0.48 -22.20 8.89
CA ALA A 78 0.04 -21.66 10.14
C ALA A 78 -0.48 -20.24 10.35
N ASN A 79 -0.61 -19.83 11.60
CA ASN A 79 -0.88 -18.46 11.99
C ASN A 79 0.19 -17.54 11.40
N VAL A 80 -0.24 -16.45 10.76
CA VAL A 80 0.68 -15.46 10.18
C VAL A 80 0.38 -14.07 10.75
N ASN A 81 1.39 -13.38 11.27
CA ASN A 81 1.30 -11.96 11.61
C ASN A 81 2.41 -11.22 10.85
N ILE A 82 2.00 -10.60 9.76
CA ILE A 82 2.89 -9.84 8.87
C ILE A 82 2.47 -8.38 8.80
N SER A 83 1.68 -7.90 9.77
CA SER A 83 1.14 -6.54 9.82
C SER A 83 2.15 -5.41 9.55
N PRO A 84 3.45 -5.50 9.88
CA PRO A 84 4.41 -4.44 9.56
C PRO A 84 4.89 -4.41 8.11
N PHE A 85 4.55 -5.40 7.27
CA PHE A 85 5.11 -5.55 5.92
C PHE A 85 4.07 -5.31 4.82
N PRO A 86 3.70 -4.05 4.52
CA PRO A 86 2.75 -3.73 3.46
C PRO A 86 3.33 -4.07 2.09
N PHE A 87 2.46 -4.17 1.09
CA PHE A 87 2.84 -4.45 -0.30
C PHE A 87 3.64 -5.74 -0.46
N SER A 88 3.33 -6.77 0.33
CA SER A 88 4.02 -8.04 0.28
C SER A 88 3.40 -9.00 -0.73
N ILE A 89 4.15 -10.02 -1.13
CA ILE A 89 3.58 -11.23 -1.72
C ILE A 89 3.85 -12.38 -0.76
N LEU A 90 2.78 -13.01 -0.29
CA LEU A 90 2.81 -14.18 0.58
C LEU A 90 2.53 -15.42 -0.27
N THR A 91 3.50 -16.33 -0.37
CA THR A 91 3.42 -17.54 -1.17
C THR A 91 3.62 -18.79 -0.32
N GLU A 92 3.07 -19.91 -0.73
CA GLU A 92 3.44 -21.21 -0.19
C GLU A 92 4.74 -21.71 -0.86
N LEU A 93 5.74 -22.11 -0.06
CA LEU A 93 6.94 -22.80 -0.53
C LEU A 93 7.21 -24.00 0.38
N HIS A 94 7.14 -25.22 -0.16
CA HIS A 94 7.32 -26.47 0.58
C HIS A 94 6.44 -26.53 1.85
N SER A 95 5.15 -26.21 1.72
CA SER A 95 4.17 -26.17 2.82
C SER A 95 4.49 -25.17 3.95
N LYS A 96 5.37 -24.20 3.67
CA LYS A 96 5.68 -23.08 4.57
C LYS A 96 5.25 -21.77 3.94
N SER A 97 4.75 -20.86 4.77
CA SER A 97 4.41 -19.50 4.38
C SER A 97 5.69 -18.69 4.12
N ASN A 98 5.97 -18.37 2.86
CA ASN A 98 7.11 -17.57 2.43
C ASN A 98 6.68 -16.15 2.07
N LEU A 99 7.30 -15.15 2.69
CA LEU A 99 6.99 -13.74 2.47
C LEU A 99 8.04 -13.06 1.59
N LEU A 100 7.56 -12.22 0.66
CA LEU A 100 8.34 -11.36 -0.21
C LEU A 100 7.97 -9.89 0.08
N PRO A 101 8.60 -9.25 1.08
CA PRO A 101 8.20 -7.92 1.53
C PRO A 101 8.44 -6.84 0.46
N GLY A 102 7.47 -5.94 0.30
CA GLY A 102 7.53 -4.80 -0.62
C GLY A 102 7.46 -5.15 -2.12
N LEU A 103 7.41 -6.44 -2.48
CA LEU A 103 7.45 -6.87 -3.88
C LEU A 103 6.22 -6.42 -4.68
N ASN A 104 5.08 -6.22 -4.01
CA ASN A 104 3.84 -5.80 -4.65
C ASN A 104 3.80 -4.29 -4.95
N LEU A 105 4.77 -3.49 -4.46
CA LEU A 105 4.84 -2.03 -4.65
C LEU A 105 4.80 -1.60 -6.11
N TYR A 106 5.48 -2.36 -6.97
CA TYR A 106 5.62 -2.07 -8.40
C TYR A 106 4.81 -3.02 -9.28
N SER A 107 3.89 -3.80 -8.68
CA SER A 107 3.05 -4.70 -9.46
C SER A 107 2.03 -3.92 -10.30
N ILE A 108 1.81 -4.37 -11.53
CA ILE A 108 0.75 -3.83 -12.39
C ILE A 108 -0.65 -3.96 -11.76
N GLY A 109 -0.83 -4.98 -10.92
CA GLY A 109 -2.06 -5.19 -10.16
C GLY A 109 -2.34 -4.08 -9.15
N THR A 110 -1.31 -3.63 -8.42
CA THR A 110 -1.44 -2.54 -7.45
C THR A 110 -1.57 -1.18 -8.13
N TYR A 111 -0.80 -0.96 -9.21
CA TYR A 111 -0.94 0.25 -10.04
C TYR A 111 -2.38 0.42 -10.55
N ARG A 112 -2.97 -0.66 -11.11
CA ARG A 112 -4.35 -0.65 -11.59
C ARG A 112 -5.38 -0.45 -10.49
N ASP A 113 -5.15 -0.97 -9.29
CA ASP A 113 -6.08 -0.76 -8.17
C ASP A 113 -6.20 0.71 -7.80
N GLY A 114 -5.07 1.42 -7.71
CA GLY A 114 -5.03 2.85 -7.39
C GLY A 114 -5.84 3.69 -8.38
N ILE A 115 -5.85 3.31 -9.66
CA ILE A 115 -6.65 3.98 -10.70
C ILE A 115 -8.12 3.53 -10.64
N LYS A 116 -8.36 2.22 -10.50
CA LYS A 116 -9.70 1.63 -10.63
C LYS A 116 -10.59 1.95 -9.46
N TRP A 117 -10.10 2.01 -8.22
CA TRP A 117 -10.97 2.21 -7.06
C TRP A 117 -11.69 3.56 -7.07
N PRO A 118 -11.01 4.71 -7.26
CA PRO A 118 -11.70 6.00 -7.43
C PRO A 118 -12.66 5.98 -8.61
N ALA A 119 -12.24 5.47 -9.77
CA ALA A 119 -13.06 5.43 -10.98
C ALA A 119 -14.31 4.53 -10.86
N ARG A 120 -14.31 3.58 -9.90
CA ARG A 120 -15.44 2.70 -9.61
C ARG A 120 -16.38 3.26 -8.54
N ASP A 121 -16.04 4.35 -7.86
CA ASP A 121 -16.96 5.01 -6.94
C ASP A 121 -18.10 5.68 -7.71
N ARG A 122 -19.20 4.95 -7.86
CA ARG A 122 -20.44 5.40 -8.53
C ARG A 122 -21.51 5.86 -7.54
N ARG A 123 -21.16 6.14 -6.28
CA ARG A 123 -22.13 6.61 -5.27
C ARG A 123 -22.69 7.97 -5.68
N LYS A 124 -23.99 8.01 -5.97
CA LYS A 124 -24.73 9.20 -6.42
C LYS A 124 -25.40 10.00 -5.28
N CYS A 125 -25.29 9.53 -4.04
CA CYS A 125 -25.94 10.18 -2.91
C CYS A 125 -25.30 11.55 -2.61
N ARG A 126 -26.13 12.55 -2.30
CA ARG A 126 -25.66 13.91 -1.95
C ARG A 126 -24.78 13.92 -0.69
N LYS A 127 -25.11 13.07 0.29
CA LYS A 127 -24.28 12.83 1.48
C LYS A 127 -23.74 11.40 1.44
N LYS A 128 -22.44 11.27 1.14
CA LYS A 128 -21.70 10.01 1.25
C LYS A 128 -21.39 9.79 2.74
N ARG A 129 -21.88 8.69 3.31
CA ARG A 129 -21.64 8.36 4.74
C ARG A 129 -20.36 7.56 4.93
N ASP A 130 -19.95 6.76 3.94
CA ASP A 130 -18.65 6.10 3.97
C ASP A 130 -17.60 7.12 3.52
N LEU A 131 -16.70 7.44 4.43
CA LEU A 131 -15.62 8.39 4.25
C LEU A 131 -14.41 7.58 3.78
N ILE A 132 -14.03 7.75 2.52
CA ILE A 132 -13.07 6.85 1.87
C ILE A 132 -11.89 7.64 1.32
N ILE A 133 -10.69 7.30 1.76
CA ILE A 133 -9.42 7.78 1.21
C ILE A 133 -8.87 6.69 0.29
N PHE A 134 -8.94 6.92 -1.01
CA PHE A 134 -8.61 5.90 -2.01
C PHE A 134 -7.10 5.73 -2.23
N ASP A 135 -6.27 6.65 -1.74
CA ASP A 135 -4.84 6.66 -1.99
C ASP A 135 -4.16 5.35 -1.58
N VAL A 136 -3.34 4.81 -2.49
CA VAL A 136 -2.51 3.62 -2.24
C VAL A 136 -1.36 3.98 -1.28
N PHE A 137 -0.69 5.09 -1.57
CA PHE A 137 0.31 5.69 -0.69
C PHE A 137 -0.35 6.75 0.17
N SER A 138 -0.30 6.53 1.49
CA SER A 138 -0.88 7.39 2.51
C SER A 138 -0.02 7.29 3.77
N PRO A 139 -0.22 8.15 4.79
CA PRO A 139 0.51 8.00 6.04
C PRO A 139 0.35 6.60 6.65
N TYR A 140 -0.82 5.99 6.46
CA TYR A 140 -1.10 4.61 6.87
C TYR A 140 -0.16 3.57 6.29
N THR A 141 0.04 3.58 4.97
CA THR A 141 0.90 2.59 4.30
C THR A 141 2.37 2.94 4.43
N VAL A 142 2.71 4.23 4.42
CA VAL A 142 4.10 4.72 4.49
C VAL A 142 4.68 4.52 5.87
N GLU A 143 3.94 4.80 6.94
CA GLU A 143 4.42 4.56 8.30
C GLU A 143 4.67 3.07 8.56
N ARG A 144 3.86 2.18 7.96
CA ARG A 144 4.13 0.74 7.98
C ARG A 144 5.38 0.37 7.19
N MET A 145 5.63 0.98 6.03
CA MET A 145 6.88 0.77 5.31
C MET A 145 8.10 1.23 6.14
N ARG A 146 8.01 2.39 6.82
CA ARG A 146 9.07 2.90 7.70
C ARG A 146 9.38 1.89 8.82
N LYS A 147 8.35 1.44 9.55
CA LYS A 147 8.49 0.42 10.62
C LYS A 147 8.97 -0.93 10.08
N GLY A 148 8.38 -1.40 8.98
CA GLY A 148 8.76 -2.65 8.32
C GLY A 148 10.21 -2.64 7.86
N ARG A 149 10.70 -1.50 7.34
CA ARG A 149 12.10 -1.34 6.94
C ARG A 149 13.06 -1.48 8.12
N VAL A 150 12.75 -0.88 9.27
CA VAL A 150 13.54 -1.05 10.51
C VAL A 150 13.58 -2.52 10.93
N ILE A 151 12.43 -3.20 10.94
CA ILE A 151 12.37 -4.63 11.29
C ILE A 151 13.21 -5.47 10.30
N LEU A 152 13.15 -5.18 9.00
CA LEU A 152 13.94 -5.89 8.00
C LEU A 152 15.45 -5.67 8.17
N GLN A 153 15.86 -4.47 8.57
CA GLN A 153 17.25 -4.16 8.90
C GLN A 153 17.72 -4.96 10.11
N GLU A 154 16.94 -5.00 11.19
CA GLU A 154 17.26 -5.83 12.36
C GLU A 154 17.32 -7.32 12.02
N LEU A 155 16.39 -7.82 11.19
CA LEU A 155 16.40 -9.21 10.72
C LEU A 155 17.65 -9.50 9.89
N LEU A 156 18.11 -8.55 9.08
CA LEU A 156 19.33 -8.69 8.29
C LEU A 156 20.58 -8.74 9.17
N GLU A 157 20.65 -7.89 10.20
CA GLU A 157 21.76 -7.85 11.16
C GLU A 157 21.83 -9.14 12.00
N LYS A 158 20.68 -9.65 12.44
CA LYS A 158 20.57 -10.88 13.24
C LYS A 158 20.66 -12.16 12.40
N ALA A 159 20.66 -12.07 11.07
CA ALA A 159 20.60 -13.24 10.19
C ALA A 159 21.87 -14.11 10.29
N PRO A 160 21.75 -15.44 10.53
CA PRO A 160 22.90 -16.33 10.56
C PRO A 160 23.64 -16.35 9.21
N ARG A 161 24.98 -16.35 9.23
CA ARG A 161 25.82 -16.39 8.01
C ARG A 161 25.58 -17.62 7.12
N LYS A 162 25.12 -18.74 7.69
CA LYS A 162 24.81 -19.98 6.95
C LYS A 162 23.32 -20.21 6.66
N GLY A 163 22.42 -19.36 7.16
CA GLY A 163 20.97 -19.55 7.00
C GLY A 163 20.43 -19.01 5.67
N SER A 164 19.61 -19.79 4.97
CA SER A 164 18.93 -19.37 3.73
C SER A 164 17.71 -18.49 3.99
N PHE A 165 17.10 -18.62 5.17
CA PHE A 165 15.87 -17.93 5.56
C PHE A 165 16.00 -17.28 6.94
N VAL A 166 15.28 -16.19 7.13
CA VAL A 166 14.93 -15.62 8.45
C VAL A 166 13.45 -15.84 8.72
N HIS A 167 13.05 -15.88 9.99
CA HIS A 167 11.67 -16.14 10.38
C HIS A 167 11.09 -14.93 11.11
N TYR A 168 9.83 -14.61 10.83
CA TYR A 168 9.10 -13.54 11.50
C TYR A 168 7.61 -13.86 11.48
N GLY A 169 6.91 -13.73 12.61
CA GLY A 169 5.44 -13.77 12.64
C GLY A 169 4.80 -14.96 11.91
N GLY A 170 5.37 -16.15 12.03
CA GLY A 170 4.85 -17.37 11.38
C GLY A 170 5.17 -17.52 9.88
N VAL A 171 5.98 -16.63 9.31
CA VAL A 171 6.48 -16.72 7.92
C VAL A 171 8.00 -16.86 7.87
N GLN A 172 8.50 -17.34 6.73
CA GLN A 172 9.92 -17.33 6.38
C GLN A 172 10.18 -16.28 5.28
N ILE A 173 11.33 -15.62 5.32
CA ILE A 173 11.80 -14.67 4.31
C ILE A 173 13.18 -15.13 3.84
N LYS A 174 13.39 -15.25 2.53
CA LYS A 174 14.72 -15.56 1.97
C LYS A 174 15.71 -14.46 2.38
N ARG A 175 16.82 -14.83 3.01
CA ARG A 175 17.84 -13.87 3.48
C ARG A 175 18.34 -12.95 2.36
N LEU A 176 18.51 -13.50 1.15
CA LEU A 176 18.97 -12.76 -0.03
C LEU A 176 18.00 -11.66 -0.48
N LEU A 177 16.73 -11.72 -0.07
CA LEU A 177 15.72 -10.71 -0.41
C LEU A 177 15.65 -9.56 0.58
N LEU A 178 16.23 -9.68 1.78
CA LEU A 178 16.13 -8.64 2.82
C LEU A 178 16.65 -7.29 2.32
N LYS A 179 17.84 -7.25 1.69
CA LYS A 179 18.40 -6.02 1.10
C LYS A 179 17.49 -5.42 0.03
N LYS A 180 16.91 -6.27 -0.84
CA LYS A 180 15.98 -5.83 -1.87
C LYS A 180 14.71 -5.23 -1.25
N SER A 181 14.13 -5.89 -0.25
CA SER A 181 12.93 -5.40 0.44
C SER A 181 13.16 -4.09 1.19
N ILE A 182 14.30 -3.95 1.88
CA ILE A 182 14.71 -2.69 2.52
C ILE A 182 14.80 -1.58 1.47
N HIS A 183 15.47 -1.85 0.35
CA HIS A 183 15.62 -0.89 -0.73
C HIS A 183 14.27 -0.47 -1.33
N LEU A 184 13.36 -1.42 -1.60
CA LEU A 184 12.03 -1.12 -2.12
C LEU A 184 11.22 -0.21 -1.19
N TYR A 185 11.26 -0.47 0.12
CA TYR A 185 10.61 0.43 1.09
C TYR A 185 11.27 1.79 1.13
N THR A 186 12.61 1.89 1.05
CA THR A 186 13.28 3.20 0.95
C THR A 186 12.80 3.98 -0.26
N LEU A 187 12.79 3.38 -1.47
CA LEU A 187 12.32 4.07 -2.68
C LEU A 187 10.87 4.59 -2.51
N ALA A 188 9.99 3.78 -1.93
CA ALA A 188 8.59 4.14 -1.74
C ALA A 188 8.39 5.24 -0.68
N ILE A 189 9.16 5.19 0.42
CA ILE A 189 9.16 6.22 1.46
C ILE A 189 9.66 7.54 0.88
N ASP A 190 10.79 7.54 0.19
CA ASP A 190 11.37 8.73 -0.44
C ASP A 190 10.39 9.34 -1.45
N ARG A 191 9.82 8.51 -2.34
CA ARG A 191 8.86 8.94 -3.36
C ARG A 191 7.65 9.63 -2.76
N TYR A 192 7.13 9.11 -1.64
CA TYR A 192 5.95 9.67 -0.98
C TYR A 192 6.28 10.93 -0.17
N LEU A 193 7.23 10.86 0.78
CA LEU A 193 7.49 11.96 1.70
C LEU A 193 7.97 13.21 0.97
N ILE A 194 8.96 13.02 0.09
CA ILE A 194 9.52 14.13 -0.68
C ILE A 194 8.51 14.58 -1.73
N GLY A 195 7.79 13.65 -2.36
CA GLY A 195 6.75 13.96 -3.34
C GLY A 195 5.68 14.89 -2.75
N LYS A 196 5.22 14.64 -1.53
CA LYS A 196 4.25 15.49 -0.83
C LYS A 196 4.79 16.89 -0.52
N VAL A 197 6.09 17.03 -0.23
CA VAL A 197 6.73 18.34 -0.08
C VAL A 197 6.74 19.08 -1.42
N LEU A 198 7.14 18.40 -2.50
CA LEU A 198 7.15 18.97 -3.84
C LEU A 198 5.73 19.35 -4.30
N ASP A 199 4.71 18.52 -4.00
CA ASP A 199 3.31 18.77 -4.37
C ASP A 199 2.81 20.06 -3.71
N ALA A 200 3.18 20.28 -2.43
CA ALA A 200 2.84 21.49 -1.70
C ALA A 200 3.51 22.73 -2.31
N ILE A 201 4.79 22.64 -2.69
CA ILE A 201 5.52 23.75 -3.33
C ILE A 201 4.90 24.08 -4.69
N GLU A 202 4.60 23.09 -5.52
CA GLU A 202 4.00 23.28 -6.83
C GLU A 202 2.59 23.89 -6.75
N ARG A 203 1.82 23.52 -5.73
CA ARG A 203 0.46 24.03 -5.55
C ARG A 203 0.42 25.43 -4.94
N GLU A 204 1.26 25.71 -3.96
CA GLU A 204 1.14 26.90 -3.09
C GLU A 204 2.24 27.94 -3.31
N ALA A 205 3.34 27.56 -3.96
CA ALA A 205 4.48 28.43 -4.25
C ALA A 205 5.03 28.31 -5.70
N PRO A 206 4.21 28.12 -6.76
CA PRO A 206 4.70 27.89 -8.13
C PRO A 206 5.50 29.07 -8.71
N SER A 207 5.18 30.28 -8.27
CA SER A 207 5.78 31.54 -8.71
C SER A 207 6.59 32.23 -7.61
N ALA A 208 7.05 31.48 -6.60
CA ALA A 208 7.88 32.05 -5.55
C ALA A 208 9.15 32.68 -6.14
N THR A 209 9.45 33.89 -5.66
CA THR A 209 10.61 34.71 -6.04
C THR A 209 11.63 34.78 -4.91
N THR A 210 11.23 34.41 -3.69
CA THR A 210 12.13 34.34 -2.53
C THR A 210 12.02 32.99 -1.82
N TRP A 211 13.13 32.55 -1.21
CA TRP A 211 13.15 31.31 -0.45
C TRP A 211 12.19 31.33 0.77
N SER A 212 11.96 32.52 1.31
CA SER A 212 11.01 32.73 2.41
C SER A 212 9.57 32.38 1.98
N GLU A 213 9.17 32.68 0.74
CA GLU A 213 7.85 32.32 0.22
C GLU A 213 7.64 30.81 0.15
N VAL A 214 8.67 30.06 -0.26
CA VAL A 214 8.63 28.59 -0.30
C VAL A 214 8.52 28.01 1.11
N THR A 215 9.38 28.40 2.04
CA THR A 215 9.37 27.82 3.40
C THR A 215 8.14 28.23 4.22
N ARG A 216 7.53 29.39 3.92
CA ARG A 216 6.34 29.89 4.62
C ARG A 216 5.12 28.98 4.49
N ILE A 217 4.95 28.26 3.38
CA ILE A 217 3.79 27.36 3.17
C ILE A 217 3.75 26.20 4.18
N PHE A 218 4.89 25.88 4.80
CA PHE A 218 5.01 24.83 5.80
C PHE A 218 4.91 25.33 7.25
N ARG A 219 4.95 26.65 7.49
CA ARG A 219 4.89 27.25 8.83
C ARG A 219 3.49 27.21 9.45
N ASN A 220 2.45 27.26 8.61
CA ASN A 220 1.05 27.36 9.06
C ASN A 220 0.38 26.01 9.38
N SER A 221 1.08 24.88 9.22
CA SER A 221 0.51 23.58 9.61
C SER A 221 0.76 23.35 11.10
N GLU A 222 -0.16 23.83 11.93
CA GLU A 222 -0.13 23.71 13.39
C GLU A 222 -0.50 22.30 13.90
N GLY A 223 -0.91 21.40 13.00
CA GLY A 223 -1.20 20.00 13.32
C GLY A 223 -0.03 19.31 14.04
N LYS A 224 -0.28 18.84 15.26
CA LYS A 224 0.66 18.05 16.08
C LYS A 224 0.60 16.55 15.78
N ILE A 225 0.15 16.18 14.57
CA ILE A 225 0.11 14.77 14.17
C ILE A 225 1.54 14.35 13.83
N GLY A 226 2.23 13.79 14.82
CA GLY A 226 3.53 13.17 14.63
C GLY A 226 3.42 11.83 13.86
N PRO A 227 4.52 11.05 13.79
CA PRO A 227 4.54 9.72 13.19
C PRO A 227 3.87 8.66 14.07
N ALA A 228 2.80 9.05 14.77
CA ALA A 228 1.94 8.16 15.53
C ALA A 228 1.34 7.06 14.61
N ALA A 229 0.82 5.99 15.21
CA ALA A 229 0.15 4.96 14.45
C ALA A 229 -1.02 5.56 13.66
N TRP A 230 -1.11 5.19 12.39
CA TRP A 230 -2.24 5.51 11.53
C TRP A 230 -3.16 4.29 11.44
N LEU A 231 -4.46 4.53 11.38
CA LEU A 231 -5.50 3.51 11.36
C LEU A 231 -6.33 3.62 10.07
N ASP A 232 -6.83 2.49 9.60
CA ASP A 232 -7.83 2.42 8.53
C ASP A 232 -9.16 1.95 9.13
N LEU A 233 -10.11 2.88 9.26
CA LEU A 233 -11.47 2.63 9.74
C LEU A 233 -12.39 2.34 8.54
N ALA A 234 -12.12 1.24 7.84
CA ALA A 234 -12.89 0.78 6.68
C ALA A 234 -13.01 1.83 5.55
N GLY A 235 -11.90 2.50 5.24
CA GLY A 235 -11.79 3.52 4.21
C GLY A 235 -11.39 4.88 4.77
N LEU A 236 -11.76 5.19 6.02
CA LEU A 236 -11.35 6.42 6.68
C LEU A 236 -9.97 6.21 7.31
N ILE A 237 -8.96 6.78 6.67
CA ILE A 237 -7.61 6.82 7.21
C ILE A 237 -7.51 7.99 8.18
N ALA A 238 -7.06 7.70 9.40
CA ALA A 238 -6.94 8.68 10.47
C ALA A 238 -5.76 8.37 11.39
N SER A 239 -5.24 9.39 12.07
CA SER A 239 -4.28 9.18 13.15
C SER A 239 -4.94 8.46 14.32
N ALA A 240 -4.18 7.59 15.00
CA ALA A 240 -4.65 6.92 16.21
C ALA A 240 -5.07 7.94 17.28
N GLU A 241 -4.38 9.09 17.37
CA GLU A 241 -4.73 10.17 18.31
C GLU A 241 -6.16 10.70 18.11
N ARG A 242 -6.56 10.96 16.85
CA ARG A 242 -7.92 11.42 16.54
C ARG A 242 -8.96 10.35 16.87
N VAL A 243 -8.65 9.08 16.55
CA VAL A 243 -9.55 7.96 16.83
C VAL A 243 -9.69 7.74 18.34
N GLU A 244 -8.60 7.78 19.10
CA GLU A 244 -8.61 7.66 20.56
C GLU A 244 -9.39 8.81 21.21
N LYS A 245 -9.30 10.03 20.67
CA LYS A 245 -10.13 11.15 21.13
C LYS A 245 -11.61 10.84 20.95
N ILE A 246 -12.03 10.34 19.79
CA ILE A 246 -13.43 9.93 19.55
C ILE A 246 -13.84 8.81 20.53
N VAL A 247 -13.00 7.79 20.73
CA VAL A 247 -13.27 6.69 21.67
C VAL A 247 -13.45 7.22 23.10
N ARG A 248 -12.62 8.18 23.53
CA ARG A 248 -12.78 8.84 24.83
C ARG A 248 -14.10 9.60 24.93
N GLU A 249 -14.44 10.40 23.91
CA GLU A 249 -15.66 11.20 23.89
C GLU A 249 -16.93 10.33 23.90
N VAL A 250 -16.91 9.15 23.26
CA VAL A 250 -18.00 8.16 23.36
C VAL A 250 -18.08 7.59 24.78
N ARG A 251 -16.94 7.20 25.37
CA ARG A 251 -16.88 6.63 26.72
C ARG A 251 -17.36 7.60 27.80
N THR A 252 -17.11 8.90 27.64
CA THR A 252 -17.53 9.93 28.59
C THR A 252 -18.96 10.43 28.36
N GLY A 253 -19.65 9.94 27.32
CA GLY A 253 -20.99 10.42 26.94
C GLY A 253 -21.00 11.80 26.29
N THR A 254 -19.83 12.37 25.93
CA THR A 254 -19.74 13.61 25.15
C THR A 254 -20.26 13.39 23.73
N ILE A 255 -20.01 12.20 23.16
CA ILE A 255 -20.70 11.69 21.98
C ILE A 255 -21.71 10.65 22.47
N ASP A 256 -22.98 11.04 22.51
CA ASP A 256 -24.10 10.25 23.03
C ASP A 256 -25.08 9.79 21.93
N THR A 257 -24.91 10.25 20.69
CA THR A 257 -25.77 9.88 19.56
C THR A 257 -24.97 9.42 18.35
N VAL A 258 -25.60 8.58 17.51
CA VAL A 258 -25.02 8.17 16.22
C VAL A 258 -24.76 9.39 15.32
N LYS A 259 -25.61 10.42 15.40
CA LYS A 259 -25.45 11.65 14.61
C LYS A 259 -24.18 12.42 15.02
N SER A 260 -23.93 12.60 16.31
CA SER A 260 -22.71 13.27 16.78
C SER A 260 -21.47 12.44 16.44
N LEU A 261 -21.53 11.11 16.55
CA LEU A 261 -20.41 10.24 16.12
C LEU A 261 -20.08 10.40 14.63
N ILE A 262 -21.10 10.39 13.76
CA ILE A 262 -20.91 10.60 12.32
C ILE A 262 -20.31 11.97 12.04
N SER A 263 -20.77 13.03 12.72
CA SER A 263 -20.19 14.37 12.58
C SER A 263 -18.72 14.41 12.96
N ARG A 264 -18.29 13.67 13.99
CA ARG A 264 -16.87 13.57 14.37
C ARG A 264 -16.05 12.83 13.33
N PHE A 265 -16.58 11.79 12.70
CA PHE A 265 -15.91 11.17 11.55
C PHE A 265 -15.85 12.11 10.34
N ASP A 266 -16.90 12.88 10.05
CA ASP A 266 -16.91 13.92 9.00
C ASP A 266 -15.78 14.94 9.24
N GLU A 267 -15.59 15.40 10.49
CA GLU A 267 -14.50 16.30 10.87
C GLU A 267 -13.10 15.69 10.70
N VAL A 268 -12.92 14.41 11.07
CA VAL A 268 -11.65 13.69 10.85
C VAL A 268 -11.34 13.58 9.36
N TYR A 269 -12.35 13.27 8.55
CA TYR A 269 -12.17 13.16 7.10
C TYR A 269 -11.81 14.50 6.45
N ILE A 270 -12.46 15.59 6.86
CA ILE A 270 -12.16 16.94 6.36
C ILE A 270 -10.72 17.36 6.76
N ALA A 271 -10.27 16.96 7.95
CA ALA A 271 -8.93 17.31 8.44
C ALA A 271 -7.80 16.44 7.87
N TYR A 272 -8.10 15.41 7.07
CA TYR A 272 -7.10 14.44 6.59
C TYR A 272 -5.92 15.10 5.87
N GLU A 273 -6.16 16.06 4.97
CA GLU A 273 -5.07 16.71 4.22
C GLU A 273 -4.12 17.51 5.13
N GLU A 274 -4.67 18.13 6.19
CA GLU A 274 -3.88 18.85 7.18
C GLU A 274 -3.05 17.88 8.03
N ASP A 275 -3.67 16.78 8.47
CA ASP A 275 -2.98 15.73 9.22
C ASP A 275 -1.89 15.05 8.42
N GLU A 276 -2.14 14.78 7.13
CA GLU A 276 -1.14 14.22 6.21
C GLU A 276 0.05 15.18 6.09
N ARG A 277 -0.20 16.49 5.93
CA ARG A 277 0.87 17.49 5.87
C ARG A 277 1.68 17.53 7.17
N ALA A 278 1.02 17.50 8.32
CA ALA A 278 1.69 17.45 9.63
C ALA A 278 2.58 16.20 9.76
N TYR A 279 2.06 15.04 9.36
CA TYR A 279 2.82 13.79 9.34
C TYR A 279 4.03 13.86 8.41
N VAL A 280 3.86 14.34 7.17
CA VAL A 280 4.97 14.45 6.21
C VAL A 280 6.10 15.31 6.76
N LYS A 281 5.79 16.44 7.40
CA LYS A 281 6.83 17.29 8.03
C LYS A 281 7.58 16.53 9.14
N ALA A 282 6.86 15.83 10.01
CA ALA A 282 7.46 15.10 11.12
C ALA A 282 8.31 13.91 10.62
N ALA A 283 7.76 13.11 9.70
CA ALA A 283 8.44 11.97 9.12
C ALA A 283 9.68 12.40 8.30
N LEU A 284 9.61 13.49 7.52
CA LEU A 284 10.76 14.02 6.78
C LEU A 284 11.89 14.44 7.72
N LYS A 285 11.55 15.07 8.85
CA LYS A 285 12.53 15.47 9.87
C LYS A 285 13.21 14.26 10.50
N GLU A 286 12.47 13.20 10.80
CA GLU A 286 13.03 11.96 11.34
C GLU A 286 13.90 11.22 10.32
N GLU A 287 13.49 11.18 9.06
CA GLU A 287 14.17 10.44 7.98
C GLU A 287 15.45 11.12 7.50
N TYR A 288 15.44 12.44 7.36
CA TYR A 288 16.54 13.17 6.72
C TYR A 288 17.14 14.29 7.59
N GLY A 289 16.60 14.53 8.78
CA GLY A 289 16.99 15.68 9.61
C GLY A 289 16.50 17.03 9.06
N ILE A 290 15.66 17.03 8.03
CA ILE A 290 15.22 18.24 7.30
C ILE A 290 13.81 18.61 7.72
N SER A 291 13.61 19.86 8.15
CA SER A 291 12.30 20.43 8.44
C SER A 291 11.85 21.30 7.26
N PRO A 292 10.71 21.01 6.58
CA PRO A 292 10.26 21.79 5.42
C PRO A 292 10.11 23.30 5.69
N ALA A 293 9.76 23.67 6.92
CA ALA A 293 9.57 25.07 7.32
C ALA A 293 10.87 25.88 7.47
N SER A 294 12.02 25.20 7.51
CA SER A 294 13.34 25.79 7.72
C SER A 294 14.42 25.17 6.83
N MET A 295 14.04 24.42 5.80
CA MET A 295 15.00 23.78 4.90
C MET A 295 15.74 24.82 4.07
N THR A 296 16.93 24.50 3.59
CA THR A 296 17.70 25.35 2.66
C THR A 296 17.38 25.00 1.20
N VAL A 297 17.77 25.89 0.27
CA VAL A 297 17.66 25.63 -1.17
C VAL A 297 18.45 24.36 -1.55
N ASP A 298 19.65 24.19 -0.99
CA ASP A 298 20.49 23.00 -1.22
C ASP A 298 19.86 21.71 -0.68
N GLU A 299 19.17 21.80 0.45
CA GLU A 299 18.40 20.68 1.00
C GLU A 299 17.25 20.30 0.07
N LEU A 300 16.50 21.28 -0.45
CA LEU A 300 15.45 21.02 -1.43
C LEU A 300 16.01 20.40 -2.72
N PHE A 301 17.17 20.87 -3.21
CA PHE A 301 17.83 20.28 -4.36
C PHE A 301 18.19 18.80 -4.12
N ARG A 302 18.82 18.50 -2.98
CA ARG A 302 19.18 17.12 -2.60
C ARG A 302 17.96 16.22 -2.46
N LEU A 303 16.89 16.72 -1.83
CA LEU A 303 15.62 16.00 -1.74
C LEU A 303 15.02 15.76 -3.13
N GLY A 304 15.06 16.77 -4.02
CA GLY A 304 14.62 16.64 -5.40
C GLY A 304 15.34 15.54 -6.18
N GLU A 305 16.67 15.46 -6.08
CA GLU A 305 17.46 14.41 -6.74
C GLU A 305 17.22 13.02 -6.14
N LEU A 306 17.01 12.93 -4.82
CA LEU A 306 16.62 11.68 -4.17
C LEU A 306 15.23 11.22 -4.63
N TRP A 307 14.26 12.15 -4.64
CA TRP A 307 12.92 11.88 -5.15
C TRP A 307 12.94 11.44 -6.62
N LYS A 308 13.73 12.11 -7.47
CA LYS A 308 13.91 11.73 -8.88
C LYS A 308 14.35 10.27 -9.00
N THR A 309 15.40 9.92 -8.28
CA THR A 309 16.00 8.58 -8.31
C THR A 309 14.97 7.53 -7.86
N SER A 310 14.28 7.80 -6.76
CA SER A 310 13.28 6.88 -6.19
C SER A 310 12.03 6.76 -7.08
N ALA A 311 11.56 7.86 -7.65
CA ALA A 311 10.41 7.91 -8.53
C ALA A 311 10.67 7.17 -9.86
N PHE A 312 11.80 7.43 -10.52
CA PHE A 312 12.17 6.71 -11.75
C PHE A 312 12.42 5.22 -11.51
N SER A 313 13.07 4.86 -10.41
CA SER A 313 13.34 3.44 -10.09
C SER A 313 12.04 2.65 -9.92
N LEU A 314 11.07 3.18 -9.18
CA LEU A 314 9.76 2.54 -9.02
C LEU A 314 8.96 2.54 -10.33
N ASN A 315 9.02 3.61 -11.13
CA ASN A 315 8.34 3.66 -12.42
C ASN A 315 8.91 2.61 -13.39
N ALA A 316 10.24 2.47 -13.45
CA ALA A 316 10.91 1.47 -14.27
C ALA A 316 10.55 0.03 -13.85
N LEU A 317 10.51 -0.25 -12.54
CA LEU A 317 10.05 -1.55 -12.03
C LEU A 317 8.58 -1.83 -12.39
N THR A 318 7.73 -0.80 -12.36
CA THR A 318 6.32 -0.91 -12.75
C THR A 318 6.19 -1.19 -14.24
N LEU A 319 6.95 -0.48 -15.08
CA LEU A 319 6.99 -0.70 -16.52
C LEU A 319 7.45 -2.13 -16.87
N GLU A 320 8.43 -2.66 -16.14
CA GLU A 320 8.87 -4.06 -16.30
C GLU A 320 7.75 -5.04 -15.92
N SER A 321 6.99 -4.76 -14.85
CA SER A 321 5.80 -5.55 -14.52
C SER A 321 4.73 -5.50 -15.62
N VAL A 322 4.59 -4.38 -16.34
CA VAL A 322 3.65 -4.26 -17.47
C VAL A 322 4.11 -5.10 -18.66
N LYS A 323 5.41 -5.03 -19.01
CA LYS A 323 6.00 -5.81 -20.10
C LYS A 323 5.76 -7.31 -19.93
N GLY A 324 5.78 -7.80 -18.69
CA GLY A 324 5.47 -9.21 -18.38
C GLY A 324 4.09 -9.68 -18.90
N GLU A 325 3.09 -8.79 -18.98
CA GLU A 325 1.75 -9.13 -19.51
C GLU A 325 1.73 -9.31 -21.04
N PHE A 326 2.80 -8.92 -21.73
CA PHE A 326 2.98 -9.04 -23.18
C PHE A 326 4.07 -10.05 -23.54
N SER A 327 4.54 -10.85 -22.57
CA SER A 327 5.54 -11.89 -22.77
C SER A 327 5.04 -13.05 -23.64
N GLU A 328 5.96 -13.87 -24.14
CA GLU A 328 5.62 -15.10 -24.89
C GLU A 328 4.67 -16.02 -24.11
N ALA A 329 4.87 -16.15 -22.79
CA ALA A 329 4.00 -16.93 -21.92
C ALA A 329 2.53 -16.42 -21.90
N ALA A 330 2.32 -15.12 -22.09
CA ALA A 330 0.97 -14.54 -22.18
C ALA A 330 0.28 -14.82 -23.53
N ARG A 331 1.03 -15.30 -24.52
CA ARG A 331 0.56 -15.55 -25.90
C ARG A 331 0.27 -17.02 -26.20
N ILE A 332 0.52 -17.93 -25.24
CA ILE A 332 0.43 -19.40 -25.44
C ILE A 332 -0.93 -19.84 -26.02
N SER A 333 -2.03 -19.19 -25.64
CA SER A 333 -3.39 -19.56 -26.09
C SER A 333 -3.86 -18.84 -27.35
N TYR A 334 -3.00 -18.08 -28.03
CA TYR A 334 -3.34 -17.30 -29.23
C TYR A 334 -2.72 -17.93 -30.48
N GLY A 335 -3.36 -17.75 -31.64
CA GLY A 335 -2.89 -18.28 -32.92
C GLY A 335 -2.68 -19.80 -32.90
N LEU A 336 -3.70 -20.55 -32.50
CA LEU A 336 -3.64 -22.02 -32.40
C LEU A 336 -3.21 -22.63 -33.75
N ASP A 337 -2.19 -23.50 -33.72
CA ASP A 337 -1.55 -24.12 -34.89
C ASP A 337 -0.99 -23.13 -35.94
N GLN A 338 -0.76 -21.88 -35.56
CA GLN A 338 -0.14 -20.87 -36.42
C GLN A 338 1.34 -20.65 -36.08
N ASP A 339 2.05 -20.00 -37.02
CA ASP A 339 3.38 -19.45 -36.78
C ASP A 339 3.36 -18.28 -35.77
N GLU A 340 4.54 -17.90 -35.30
CA GLU A 340 4.71 -16.86 -34.27
C GLU A 340 4.18 -15.49 -34.74
N GLU A 341 4.25 -15.18 -36.04
CA GLU A 341 3.78 -13.90 -36.58
C GLU A 341 2.24 -13.82 -36.51
N ARG A 342 1.55 -14.90 -36.88
CA ARG A 342 0.09 -15.00 -36.77
C ARG A 342 -0.37 -15.09 -35.32
N ARG A 343 0.36 -15.79 -34.45
CA ARG A 343 0.14 -15.76 -32.99
C ARG A 343 0.22 -14.34 -32.44
N GLN A 344 1.24 -13.59 -32.84
CA GLN A 344 1.40 -12.21 -32.42
C GLN A 344 0.27 -11.32 -32.94
N ARG A 345 -0.15 -11.49 -34.20
CA ARG A 345 -1.30 -10.76 -34.75
C ARG A 345 -2.60 -11.06 -33.99
N ASP A 346 -2.88 -12.32 -33.70
CA ASP A 346 -4.07 -12.73 -32.95
C ASP A 346 -4.06 -12.18 -31.52
N PHE A 347 -2.93 -12.29 -30.82
CA PHE A 347 -2.75 -11.68 -29.50
C PHE A 347 -3.00 -10.18 -29.54
N SER A 348 -2.36 -9.46 -30.47
CA SER A 348 -2.50 -8.00 -30.62
C SER A 348 -3.93 -7.59 -30.99
N ALA A 349 -4.65 -8.39 -31.79
CA ALA A 349 -6.05 -8.10 -32.14
C ALA A 349 -6.98 -8.12 -30.93
N VAL A 350 -6.68 -8.93 -29.91
CA VAL A 350 -7.50 -9.07 -28.69
C VAL A 350 -7.00 -8.18 -27.54
N ARG A 351 -5.68 -8.12 -27.35
CA ARG A 351 -5.04 -7.50 -26.17
C ARG A 351 -4.43 -6.13 -26.48
N GLY A 352 -4.35 -5.76 -27.75
CA GLY A 352 -3.60 -4.62 -28.24
C GLY A 352 -2.10 -4.90 -28.27
N SER A 353 -1.33 -3.95 -28.81
CA SER A 353 0.12 -3.93 -28.70
C SER A 353 0.56 -3.41 -27.33
N PHE A 354 1.84 -3.62 -27.00
CA PHE A 354 2.42 -3.05 -25.78
C PHE A 354 2.35 -1.51 -25.84
N GLU A 355 2.63 -0.96 -27.02
CA GLU A 355 2.68 0.47 -27.30
C GLU A 355 1.30 1.12 -27.23
N GLU A 356 0.24 0.47 -27.68
CA GLU A 356 -1.11 1.06 -27.69
C GLU A 356 -1.87 0.81 -26.38
N ASN A 357 -1.34 -0.02 -25.48
CA ASN A 357 -2.04 -0.36 -24.26
C ASN A 357 -2.19 0.87 -23.33
N PRO A 358 -3.42 1.23 -22.91
CA PRO A 358 -3.64 2.43 -22.09
C PRO A 358 -2.87 2.43 -20.77
N VAL A 359 -2.61 1.25 -20.20
CA VAL A 359 -1.86 1.14 -18.94
C VAL A 359 -0.36 1.32 -19.18
N THR A 360 0.18 0.79 -20.28
CA THR A 360 1.57 1.05 -20.69
C THR A 360 1.77 2.55 -20.90
N GLN A 361 0.88 3.20 -21.68
CA GLN A 361 0.96 4.63 -21.94
C GLN A 361 0.90 5.44 -20.64
N ALA A 362 0.00 5.13 -19.73
CA ALA A 362 -0.09 5.82 -18.44
C ALA A 362 1.19 5.71 -17.58
N VAL A 363 1.93 4.59 -17.66
CA VAL A 363 3.21 4.39 -16.96
C VAL A 363 4.36 5.12 -17.66
N ILE A 364 4.35 5.20 -18.99
CA ILE A 364 5.32 6.00 -19.77
C ILE A 364 5.11 7.48 -19.50
N GLU A 365 3.87 7.96 -19.59
CA GLU A 365 3.48 9.33 -19.26
C GLU A 365 3.87 9.70 -17.83
N GLU A 366 3.75 8.77 -16.87
CA GLU A 366 4.23 8.99 -15.50
C GLU A 366 5.74 9.22 -15.45
N GLY A 367 6.53 8.47 -16.24
CA GLY A 367 7.96 8.70 -16.39
C GLY A 367 8.28 10.10 -16.94
N GLU A 368 7.53 10.55 -17.94
CA GLU A 368 7.68 11.90 -18.49
C GLU A 368 7.28 12.99 -17.48
N ARG A 369 6.21 12.77 -16.72
CA ARG A 369 5.78 13.67 -15.64
C ARG A 369 6.86 13.82 -14.57
N ILE A 370 7.50 12.72 -14.17
CA ILE A 370 8.64 12.75 -13.23
C ILE A 370 9.76 13.62 -13.78
N GLY A 371 10.11 13.46 -15.07
CA GLY A 371 11.13 14.28 -15.73
C GLY A 371 10.78 15.77 -15.75
N LYS A 372 9.58 16.12 -16.23
CA LYS A 372 9.09 17.51 -16.29
C LYS A 372 9.07 18.17 -14.92
N ARG A 373 8.67 17.42 -13.89
CA ARG A 373 8.61 17.90 -12.51
C ARG A 373 10.00 18.31 -11.98
N ILE A 374 11.03 17.51 -12.26
CA ILE A 374 12.40 17.84 -11.87
C ILE A 374 12.93 19.07 -12.59
N GLU A 375 12.65 19.21 -13.89
CA GLU A 375 13.04 20.43 -14.61
C GLU A 375 12.32 21.67 -14.07
N GLY A 376 11.04 21.54 -13.71
CA GLY A 376 10.29 22.59 -13.00
C GLY A 376 10.92 22.96 -11.66
N LEU A 377 11.34 21.98 -10.87
CA LEU A 377 12.03 22.19 -9.59
C LEU A 377 13.37 22.92 -9.78
N LYS A 378 14.18 22.51 -10.76
CA LYS A 378 15.46 23.16 -11.08
C LYS A 378 15.24 24.61 -11.53
N ALA A 379 14.24 24.86 -12.37
CA ALA A 379 13.90 26.21 -12.80
C ALA A 379 13.43 27.08 -11.62
N LEU A 380 12.64 26.52 -10.68
CA LEU A 380 12.28 27.21 -9.45
C LEU A 380 13.53 27.55 -8.63
N ILE A 381 14.40 26.57 -8.37
CA ILE A 381 15.63 26.77 -7.59
C ILE A 381 16.53 27.83 -8.25
N GLY A 382 16.70 27.79 -9.56
CA GLY A 382 17.51 28.77 -10.30
C GLY A 382 16.97 30.20 -10.30
N ARG A 383 15.69 30.42 -9.93
CA ARG A 383 15.12 31.76 -9.70
C ARG A 383 15.33 32.27 -8.27
N LEU A 384 15.66 31.37 -7.34
CA LEU A 384 15.75 31.65 -5.91
C LEU A 384 17.21 31.85 -5.43
N ILE A 385 18.16 31.49 -6.29
CA ILE A 385 19.60 31.80 -6.21
C ILE A 385 19.83 33.05 -7.05
#